data_AF-A0AA97IPT9-F1
#
_entry.id   AF-A0AA97IPT9-F1
#
_cell.length_a   1.000
_cell.length_b   1.000
_cell.length_c   1.000
_cell.angle_alpha   90.00
_cell.angle_beta   90.00
_cell.angle_gamma   90.00
#
_symmetry.space_group_name_H-M   'P 1'
#
loop_
_entity.id
_entity.type
_entity.pdbx_description
1 polymer ?
#
loop_
_entity_poly.entity_id
_entity_poly.type
_entity_poly.pdbx_seq_one_letter_code
_entity_poly.pdbx_strand_id
1 'polypeptide(L)'
;MVDFLTNQNGVITEVIYPEAINMFAVNLFRTLPPSSNPNGAEFDPEEDEPTLESSWPHLQLVYELFLRFLESPDFQPNMAKRFIDHQFVLQLLDLFDSEDPRERDFLKTVLHRIYGKFLGLRAFIRKQINNVFYRFIYETEHHNGIAELLEILGSIINGFALPLKEEHKQFLLKVLLPLHKAKSLSVYHPQLTYCVVQFLEKDPSLSEAVIKSLLKFWPKTHSPKEVMFLNELEELLDVIEPAEFQKVMVPLFRQIAKCVSSPHFQVAERALYYWNNEYIMSLIADNSAVILPIMFPALNRNSKTHWNKTIHGLIYNALKLFMEMDQRLFDDCSKNYKQEKQMEREKLSQREELWQQVESLAKTNPEWSKARRFNDCLSSPNDSRNLYNEYNENCDLLYEQNEQQQQQQQARQPPPPLPPQKQALQEPREVRQALATLTTLNNY
;
A
#
# COMPACT_ATOMS: atom_id res chain seq x y z
N MET A 1 30.29 -29.37 20.33
CA MET A 1 31.06 -28.13 20.08
C MET A 1 30.23 -26.88 20.39
N VAL A 2 28.98 -26.80 19.92
CA VAL A 2 28.07 -25.67 20.21
C VAL A 2 27.92 -25.44 21.73
N ASP A 3 27.57 -26.48 22.49
CA ASP A 3 27.46 -26.39 23.95
C ASP A 3 28.78 -26.03 24.63
N PHE A 4 29.90 -26.47 24.07
CA PHE A 4 31.23 -26.22 24.62
C PHE A 4 31.62 -24.74 24.47
N LEU A 5 31.39 -24.13 23.30
CA LEU A 5 31.61 -22.70 23.08
C LEU A 5 30.64 -21.82 23.87
N THR A 6 29.43 -22.33 24.16
CA THR A 6 28.42 -21.58 24.92
C THR A 6 28.72 -21.57 26.42
N ASN A 7 29.25 -22.67 26.96
CA ASN A 7 29.42 -22.86 28.40
C ASN A 7 30.82 -22.54 28.94
N GLN A 8 31.83 -22.38 28.08
CA GLN A 8 33.21 -22.13 28.49
C GLN A 8 33.77 -20.83 27.91
N ASN A 9 34.34 -19.99 28.79
CA ASN A 9 35.01 -18.74 28.42
C ASN A 9 36.50 -18.98 28.13
N GLY A 10 37.10 -18.15 27.27
CA GLY A 10 38.52 -18.20 26.93
C GLY A 10 38.91 -19.32 25.96
N VAL A 11 37.93 -19.98 25.33
CA VAL A 11 38.16 -21.09 24.41
C VAL A 11 38.66 -20.62 23.04
N ILE A 12 38.26 -19.42 22.60
CA ILE A 12 38.59 -18.89 21.28
C ILE A 12 40.04 -18.37 21.26
N THR A 13 40.95 -19.23 20.81
CA THR A 13 42.37 -18.90 20.62
C THR A 13 42.68 -18.51 19.17
N GLU A 14 43.86 -17.92 18.93
CA GLU A 14 44.23 -17.41 17.60
C GLU A 14 44.19 -18.49 16.49
N VAL A 15 44.55 -19.73 16.85
CA VAL A 15 44.60 -20.86 15.93
C VAL A 15 43.22 -21.37 15.52
N ILE A 16 42.16 -21.05 16.28
CA ILE A 16 40.80 -21.53 16.01
C ILE A 16 40.11 -20.71 14.92
N TYR A 17 40.47 -19.43 14.75
CA TYR A 17 39.86 -18.55 13.75
C TYR A 17 39.92 -19.11 12.32
N PRO A 18 41.10 -19.48 11.76
CA PRO A 18 41.15 -20.03 10.40
C PRO A 18 40.36 -21.34 10.28
N GLU A 19 40.45 -22.23 11.27
CA GLU A 19 39.78 -23.54 11.24
C GLU A 19 38.25 -23.40 11.30
N ALA A 20 37.73 -22.53 12.16
CA ALA A 20 36.29 -22.30 12.28
C ALA A 20 35.70 -21.69 11.01
N ILE A 21 36.39 -20.71 10.41
CA ILE A 21 35.95 -20.02 9.19
C ILE A 21 36.05 -20.96 7.98
N ASN A 22 37.14 -21.74 7.87
CA ASN A 22 37.28 -22.73 6.81
C ASN A 22 36.25 -23.86 6.94
N MET A 23 35.99 -24.33 8.15
CA MET A 23 34.94 -25.33 8.40
C MET A 23 33.57 -24.79 7.98
N PHE A 24 33.24 -23.54 8.32
CA PHE A 24 32.00 -22.91 7.84
C PHE A 24 31.97 -22.86 6.31
N ALA A 25 33.02 -22.34 5.67
CA ALA A 25 33.09 -22.17 4.22
C ALA A 25 32.93 -23.50 3.46
N VAL A 26 33.63 -24.57 3.87
CA VAL A 26 33.58 -25.88 3.19
C VAL A 26 32.20 -26.53 3.28
N ASN A 27 31.48 -26.35 4.40
CA ASN A 27 30.16 -26.94 4.58
C ASN A 27 29.05 -26.15 3.88
N LEU A 28 29.22 -24.83 3.74
CA LEU A 28 28.14 -23.92 3.33
C LEU A 28 28.24 -23.48 1.88
N PHE A 29 29.43 -23.06 1.45
CA PHE A 29 29.61 -22.42 0.15
C PHE A 29 29.54 -23.45 -0.97
N ARG A 30 28.34 -23.56 -1.53
CA ARG A 30 27.97 -24.47 -2.60
C ARG A 30 27.16 -23.70 -3.64
N THR A 31 27.16 -24.20 -4.87
CA THR A 31 26.19 -23.75 -5.87
C THR A 31 24.81 -24.29 -5.47
N LEU A 32 23.82 -23.42 -5.40
CA LEU A 32 22.45 -23.83 -5.09
C LEU A 32 21.90 -24.74 -6.21
N PRO A 33 21.07 -25.73 -5.86
CA PRO A 33 20.41 -26.57 -6.85
C PRO A 33 19.52 -25.72 -7.78
N PRO A 34 19.25 -26.18 -9.02
CA PRO A 34 18.31 -25.50 -9.90
C PRO A 34 16.94 -25.41 -9.23
N SER A 35 16.23 -24.30 -9.46
CA SER A 35 14.92 -24.09 -8.82
C SER A 35 13.93 -25.18 -9.23
N SER A 36 13.16 -25.65 -8.25
CA SER A 36 12.08 -26.62 -8.45
C SER A 36 10.81 -25.97 -9.03
N ASN A 37 10.69 -24.65 -8.92
CA ASN A 37 9.48 -23.91 -9.22
C ASN A 37 9.41 -23.50 -10.70
N PRO A 38 8.19 -23.43 -11.27
CA PRO A 38 8.02 -23.01 -12.67
C PRO A 38 8.45 -21.55 -12.85
N ASN A 39 9.26 -21.28 -13.88
CA ASN A 39 9.72 -19.93 -14.20
C ASN A 39 8.68 -19.15 -15.03
N GLY A 40 8.58 -17.84 -14.79
CA GLY A 40 7.92 -16.91 -15.71
C GLY A 40 6.60 -16.34 -15.20
N ALA A 41 5.57 -16.31 -16.06
CA ALA A 41 4.29 -15.67 -15.74
C ALA A 41 3.39 -16.51 -14.83
N GLU A 42 3.68 -17.80 -14.70
CA GLU A 42 2.99 -18.76 -13.81
C GLU A 42 3.68 -18.87 -12.44
N PHE A 43 4.82 -18.21 -12.25
CA PHE A 43 5.52 -18.15 -10.96
C PHE A 43 4.72 -17.28 -10.00
N ASP A 44 4.15 -17.91 -8.96
CA ASP A 44 3.57 -17.24 -7.82
C ASP A 44 4.32 -17.64 -6.55
N PRO A 45 5.21 -16.77 -6.03
CA PRO A 45 6.01 -17.09 -4.85
C PRO A 45 5.18 -17.24 -3.56
N GLU A 46 3.90 -16.89 -3.58
CA GLU A 46 3.00 -17.17 -2.45
C GLU A 46 2.43 -18.60 -2.47
N GLU A 47 2.29 -19.20 -3.65
CA GLU A 47 1.74 -20.55 -3.81
C GLU A 47 2.81 -21.64 -3.90
N ASP A 48 4.02 -21.28 -4.34
CA ASP A 48 5.11 -22.22 -4.53
C ASP A 48 5.62 -22.83 -3.21
N GLU A 49 5.64 -24.18 -3.14
CA GLU A 49 6.15 -24.89 -1.97
C GLU A 49 7.68 -24.78 -1.87
N PRO A 50 8.24 -24.34 -0.73
CA PRO A 50 9.68 -24.19 -0.61
C PRO A 50 10.38 -25.55 -0.60
N THR A 51 11.37 -25.74 -1.47
CA THR A 51 12.22 -26.94 -1.41
C THR A 51 13.11 -26.88 -0.17
N LEU A 52 12.89 -27.80 0.77
CA LEU A 52 13.70 -27.89 2.00
C LEU A 52 15.04 -28.56 1.72
N GLU A 53 16.10 -28.05 2.34
CA GLU A 53 17.44 -28.62 2.19
C GLU A 53 17.54 -29.98 2.90
N SER A 54 17.91 -31.01 2.15
CA SER A 54 18.03 -32.39 2.62
C SER A 54 19.08 -32.55 3.73
N SER A 55 20.16 -31.77 3.66
CA SER A 55 21.27 -31.81 4.62
C SER A 55 21.08 -30.86 5.80
N TRP A 56 19.86 -30.32 5.99
CA TRP A 56 19.55 -29.34 7.02
C TRP A 56 19.99 -29.73 8.45
N PRO A 57 19.80 -30.98 8.94
CA PRO A 57 20.21 -31.34 10.30
C PRO A 57 21.70 -31.10 10.57
N HIS A 58 22.55 -31.23 9.55
CA HIS A 58 23.97 -30.92 9.64
C HIS A 58 24.23 -29.42 9.49
N LEU A 59 23.67 -28.79 8.46
CA LEU A 59 23.88 -27.37 8.17
C LEU A 59 23.40 -26.46 9.31
N GLN A 60 22.29 -26.80 9.95
CA GLN A 60 21.76 -26.08 11.12
C GLN A 60 22.82 -25.99 12.23
N LEU A 61 23.51 -27.09 12.53
CA LEU A 61 24.55 -27.11 13.56
C LEU A 61 25.77 -26.29 13.16
N VAL A 62 26.12 -26.26 11.87
CA VAL A 62 27.23 -25.44 11.36
C VAL A 62 26.89 -23.95 11.46
N TYR A 63 25.68 -23.56 11.06
CA TYR A 63 25.19 -22.18 11.21
C TYR A 63 25.15 -21.76 12.68
N GLU A 64 24.58 -22.59 13.56
CA GLU A 64 24.49 -22.29 14.99
C GLU A 64 25.88 -22.15 15.62
N LEU A 65 26.81 -23.06 15.30
CA LEU A 65 28.18 -22.98 15.80
C LEU A 65 28.86 -21.68 15.37
N PHE A 66 28.74 -21.32 14.09
CA PHE A 66 29.37 -20.11 13.56
C PHE A 66 28.73 -18.84 14.14
N LEU A 67 27.42 -18.83 14.33
CA LEU A 67 26.74 -17.72 14.97
C LEU A 67 27.20 -17.55 16.42
N ARG A 68 27.27 -18.64 17.21
CA ARG A 68 27.79 -18.58 18.59
C ARG A 68 29.25 -18.15 18.64
N PHE A 69 30.06 -18.59 17.68
CA PHE A 69 31.44 -18.13 17.53
C PHE A 69 31.53 -16.61 17.27
N LEU A 70 30.68 -16.07 16.38
CA LEU A 70 30.62 -14.62 16.11
C LEU A 70 30.07 -13.81 17.28
N GLU A 71 29.10 -14.35 18.02
CA GLU A 71 28.43 -13.67 19.14
C GLU A 71 29.21 -13.72 20.44
N SER A 72 30.18 -14.64 20.56
CA SER A 72 31.01 -14.78 21.74
C SER A 72 31.67 -13.45 22.17
N PRO A 73 31.70 -13.12 23.47
CA PRO A 73 32.37 -11.93 23.98
C PRO A 73 33.89 -11.98 23.76
N ASP A 74 34.48 -13.17 23.65
CA ASP A 74 35.90 -13.37 23.41
C ASP A 74 36.29 -13.21 21.93
N PHE A 75 35.31 -13.02 21.05
CA PHE A 75 35.56 -12.86 19.61
C PHE A 75 36.25 -11.52 19.30
N GLN A 76 37.41 -11.60 18.65
CA GLN A 76 38.22 -10.46 18.26
C GLN A 76 38.15 -10.20 16.75
N PRO A 77 37.48 -9.13 16.28
CA PRO A 77 37.32 -8.84 14.85
C PRO A 77 38.65 -8.64 14.11
N ASN A 78 39.68 -8.11 14.81
CA ASN A 78 40.99 -7.85 14.21
C ASN A 78 41.73 -9.11 13.75
N MET A 79 41.42 -10.25 14.34
CA MET A 79 42.02 -11.54 14.00
C MET A 79 41.24 -12.19 12.86
N ALA A 80 39.91 -12.18 12.95
CA ALA A 80 39.01 -12.73 11.95
C ALA A 80 39.06 -11.99 10.60
N LYS A 81 39.37 -10.69 10.57
CA LYS A 81 39.37 -9.89 9.33
C LYS A 81 40.33 -10.38 8.23
N ARG A 82 41.31 -11.22 8.58
CA ARG A 82 42.25 -11.82 7.62
C ARG A 82 41.62 -12.98 6.82
N PHE A 83 40.52 -13.53 7.33
CA PHE A 83 39.86 -14.72 6.81
C PHE A 83 38.43 -14.41 6.34
N ILE A 84 37.74 -13.47 6.99
CA ILE A 84 36.46 -12.92 6.52
C ILE A 84 36.77 -11.75 5.59
N ASP A 85 37.02 -12.06 4.32
CA ASP A 85 37.35 -11.09 3.27
C ASP A 85 36.15 -10.81 2.33
N HIS A 86 36.40 -10.08 1.25
CA HIS A 86 35.37 -9.80 0.25
C HIS A 86 34.83 -11.06 -0.44
N GLN A 87 35.68 -12.07 -0.65
CA GLN A 87 35.27 -13.31 -1.31
C GLN A 87 34.33 -14.11 -0.40
N PHE A 88 34.64 -14.20 0.89
CA PHE A 88 33.77 -14.83 1.88
C PHE A 88 32.37 -14.18 1.89
N VAL A 89 32.31 -12.84 1.86
CA VAL A 89 31.05 -12.10 1.83
C VAL A 89 30.25 -12.36 0.55
N LEU A 90 30.92 -12.45 -0.60
CA LEU A 90 30.24 -12.76 -1.88
C LEU A 90 29.61 -14.15 -1.83
N GLN A 91 30.37 -15.17 -1.42
CA GLN A 91 29.85 -16.53 -1.33
C GLN A 91 28.74 -16.67 -0.29
N LEU A 92 28.80 -15.91 0.81
CA LEU A 92 27.72 -15.84 1.78
C LEU A 92 26.46 -15.20 1.20
N LEU A 93 26.60 -14.14 0.40
CA LEU A 93 25.48 -13.46 -0.26
C LEU A 93 24.81 -14.34 -1.32
N ASP A 94 25.59 -15.13 -2.07
CA ASP A 94 25.04 -16.05 -3.07
C ASP A 94 24.09 -17.10 -2.45
N LEU A 95 24.28 -17.45 -1.17
CA LEU A 95 23.40 -18.38 -0.46
C LEU A 95 22.04 -17.79 -0.07
N PHE A 96 21.85 -16.46 -0.12
CA PHE A 96 20.54 -15.85 0.18
C PHE A 96 19.47 -16.23 -0.83
N ASP A 97 19.84 -16.78 -1.99
CA ASP A 97 18.90 -17.29 -2.97
C ASP A 97 18.40 -18.73 -2.66
N SER A 98 18.79 -19.30 -1.52
CA SER A 98 18.30 -20.61 -1.07
C SER A 98 16.78 -20.62 -0.95
N GLU A 99 16.12 -21.67 -1.45
CA GLU A 99 14.67 -21.86 -1.33
C GLU A 99 14.24 -22.15 0.12
N ASP A 100 15.16 -22.65 0.95
CA ASP A 100 14.87 -22.99 2.35
C ASP A 100 14.85 -21.72 3.24
N PRO A 101 13.68 -21.30 3.77
CA PRO A 101 13.57 -20.10 4.60
C PRO A 101 14.40 -20.19 5.90
N ARG A 102 14.65 -21.41 6.40
CA ARG A 102 15.45 -21.61 7.61
C ARG A 102 16.91 -21.24 7.35
N GLU A 103 17.42 -21.60 6.17
CA GLU A 103 18.78 -21.23 5.75
C GLU A 103 18.91 -19.71 5.64
N ARG A 104 17.93 -19.05 5.00
CA ARG A 104 17.90 -17.59 4.84
C ARG A 104 17.86 -16.84 6.17
N ASP A 105 17.13 -17.33 7.18
CA ASP A 105 17.06 -16.69 8.50
C ASP A 105 18.41 -16.75 9.26
N PHE A 106 19.14 -17.85 9.16
CA PHE A 106 20.51 -17.93 9.69
C PHE A 106 21.46 -17.01 8.93
N LEU A 107 21.42 -17.02 7.59
CA LEU A 107 22.23 -16.15 6.75
C LEU A 107 22.01 -14.67 7.07
N LYS A 108 20.74 -14.28 7.26
CA LYS A 108 20.34 -12.94 7.69
C LYS A 108 21.07 -12.53 8.96
N THR A 109 21.00 -13.38 9.97
CA THR A 109 21.59 -13.12 11.27
C THR A 109 23.13 -13.07 11.19
N VAL A 110 23.75 -14.02 10.49
CA VAL A 110 25.21 -14.08 10.29
C VAL A 110 25.71 -12.83 9.57
N LEU A 111 25.08 -12.45 8.44
CA LEU A 111 25.48 -11.27 7.67
C LEU A 111 25.29 -9.99 8.49
N HIS A 112 24.21 -9.87 9.26
CA HIS A 112 24.01 -8.73 10.15
C HIS A 112 25.10 -8.62 11.22
N ARG A 113 25.50 -9.73 11.86
CA ARG A 113 26.61 -9.75 12.83
C ARG A 113 27.94 -9.36 12.18
N ILE A 114 28.23 -9.87 10.98
CA ILE A 114 29.42 -9.50 10.22
C ILE A 114 29.41 -8.00 9.91
N TYR A 115 28.30 -7.45 9.40
CA TYR A 115 28.18 -6.02 9.12
C TYR A 115 28.41 -5.15 10.38
N GLY A 116 27.87 -5.59 11.52
CA GLY A 116 28.04 -4.91 12.81
C GLY A 116 29.49 -4.87 13.26
N LYS A 117 30.18 -6.03 13.26
CA LYS A 117 31.53 -6.20 13.81
C LYS A 117 32.67 -5.73 12.89
N PHE A 118 32.47 -5.78 11.56
CA PHE A 118 33.51 -5.47 10.58
C PHE A 118 33.24 -4.15 9.84
N LEU A 119 33.67 -3.03 10.44
CA LEU A 119 33.53 -1.69 9.86
C LEU A 119 34.08 -1.58 8.43
N GLY A 120 35.21 -2.25 8.14
CA GLY A 120 35.85 -2.24 6.82
C GLY A 120 35.05 -2.93 5.71
N LEU A 121 34.16 -3.86 6.05
CA LEU A 121 33.34 -4.59 5.09
C LEU A 121 32.00 -3.89 4.77
N ARG A 122 31.59 -2.89 5.56
CA ARG A 122 30.26 -2.27 5.45
C ARG A 122 29.98 -1.68 4.06
N ALA A 123 30.94 -0.95 3.50
CA ALA A 123 30.78 -0.35 2.17
C ALA A 123 30.66 -1.43 1.08
N PHE A 124 31.45 -2.50 1.20
CA PHE A 124 31.41 -3.62 0.27
C PHE A 124 30.09 -4.38 0.36
N ILE A 125 29.63 -4.74 1.56
CA ILE A 125 28.36 -5.44 1.79
C ILE A 125 27.20 -4.64 1.18
N ARG A 126 27.08 -3.34 1.48
CA ARG A 126 26.01 -2.49 0.90
C ARG A 126 26.07 -2.46 -0.62
N LYS A 127 27.28 -2.35 -1.20
CA LYS A 127 27.45 -2.37 -2.65
C LYS A 127 27.00 -3.72 -3.26
N GLN A 128 27.31 -4.85 -2.63
CA GLN A 128 26.92 -6.15 -3.15
C GLN A 128 25.42 -6.41 -3.00
N ILE A 129 24.80 -6.03 -1.88
CA ILE A 129 23.34 -6.08 -1.73
C ILE A 129 22.66 -5.22 -2.81
N ASN A 130 23.21 -4.04 -3.12
CA ASN A 130 22.68 -3.23 -4.23
C ASN A 130 22.79 -3.94 -5.58
N ASN A 131 23.89 -4.64 -5.84
CA ASN A 131 24.05 -5.42 -7.08
C ASN A 131 23.00 -6.54 -7.17
N VAL A 132 22.74 -7.24 -6.06
CA VAL A 132 21.67 -8.26 -5.98
C VAL A 132 20.32 -7.62 -6.31
N PHE A 133 19.99 -6.48 -5.72
CA PHE A 133 18.73 -5.78 -6.00
C PHE A 133 18.66 -5.27 -7.45
N TYR A 134 19.75 -4.77 -8.04
CA TYR A 134 19.74 -4.36 -9.43
C TYR A 134 19.49 -5.53 -10.38
N ARG A 135 20.14 -6.66 -10.14
CA ARG A 135 19.91 -7.89 -10.90
C ARG A 135 18.47 -8.38 -10.75
N PHE A 136 17.94 -8.36 -9.53
CA PHE A 136 16.54 -8.71 -9.26
C PHE A 136 15.56 -7.78 -10.00
N ILE A 137 15.71 -6.45 -9.89
CA ILE A 137 14.76 -5.48 -10.47
C ILE A 137 14.80 -5.46 -12.01
N TYR A 138 16.00 -5.57 -12.60
CA TYR A 138 16.19 -5.24 -14.01
C TYR A 138 16.54 -6.44 -14.90
N GLU A 139 16.94 -7.59 -14.34
CA GLU A 139 17.38 -8.74 -15.12
C GLU A 139 16.52 -9.98 -14.89
N THR A 140 16.39 -10.44 -13.64
CA THR A 140 15.80 -11.77 -13.36
C THR A 140 14.37 -11.72 -12.86
N GLU A 141 13.96 -10.66 -12.14
CA GLU A 141 12.70 -10.60 -11.36
C GLU A 141 12.47 -11.80 -10.41
N HIS A 142 13.52 -12.56 -10.11
CA HIS A 142 13.50 -13.75 -9.26
C HIS A 142 14.72 -13.75 -8.34
N HIS A 143 14.48 -13.85 -7.04
CA HIS A 143 15.46 -14.03 -5.97
C HIS A 143 14.72 -14.31 -4.64
N ASN A 144 15.09 -15.36 -3.90
CA ASN A 144 14.34 -15.80 -2.72
C ASN A 144 14.60 -14.96 -1.46
N GLY A 145 15.81 -14.41 -1.31
CA GLY A 145 16.25 -13.70 -0.10
C GLY A 145 16.02 -12.18 -0.04
N ILE A 146 15.12 -11.61 -0.85
CA ILE A 146 14.94 -10.15 -0.89
C ILE A 146 14.39 -9.60 0.43
N ALA A 147 13.45 -10.32 1.06
CA ALA A 147 12.87 -9.92 2.35
C ALA A 147 13.93 -9.87 3.45
N GLU A 148 14.75 -10.92 3.57
CA GLU A 148 15.78 -11.03 4.60
C GLU A 148 16.89 -9.98 4.41
N LEU A 149 17.28 -9.70 3.16
CA LEU A 149 18.23 -8.62 2.87
C LEU A 149 17.66 -7.25 3.25
N LEU A 150 16.37 -7.00 3.03
CA LEU A 150 15.69 -5.78 3.44
C LEU A 150 15.59 -5.66 4.97
N GLU A 151 15.38 -6.74 5.72
CA GLU A 151 15.41 -6.68 7.20
C GLU A 151 16.77 -6.20 7.73
N ILE A 152 17.86 -6.72 7.18
CA ILE A 152 19.21 -6.26 7.53
C ILE A 152 19.35 -4.78 7.20
N LEU A 153 18.94 -4.38 6.01
CA LEU A 153 19.01 -2.99 5.57
C LEU A 153 18.17 -2.06 6.43
N GLY A 154 16.99 -2.48 6.89
CA GLY A 154 16.16 -1.72 7.82
C GLY A 154 16.92 -1.39 9.12
N SER A 155 17.61 -2.39 9.70
CA SER A 155 18.47 -2.18 10.86
C SER A 155 19.64 -1.24 10.56
N ILE A 156 20.27 -1.39 9.38
CA ILE A 156 21.37 -0.52 8.93
C ILE A 156 20.92 0.93 8.77
N ILE A 157 19.75 1.17 8.16
CA ILE A 157 19.18 2.49 7.89
C ILE A 157 18.87 3.20 9.21
N ASN A 158 18.28 2.49 10.17
CA ASN A 158 18.03 3.06 11.49
C ASN A 158 19.32 3.54 12.17
N GLY A 159 20.45 2.86 11.92
CA GLY A 159 21.77 3.22 12.41
C GLY A 159 22.51 4.31 11.61
N PHE A 160 21.91 4.91 10.57
CA PHE A 160 22.56 5.99 9.83
C PHE A 160 22.77 7.24 10.68
N ALA A 161 23.95 7.85 10.51
CA ALA A 161 24.27 9.13 11.12
C ALA A 161 23.56 10.27 10.37
N LEU A 162 23.13 11.29 11.12
CA LEU A 162 22.60 12.53 10.58
C LEU A 162 23.72 13.58 10.47
N PRO A 163 23.76 14.40 9.39
CA PRO A 163 22.85 14.38 8.24
C PRO A 163 23.08 13.16 7.34
N LEU A 164 22.01 12.69 6.67
CA LEU A 164 22.10 11.57 5.74
C LEU A 164 23.06 11.88 4.59
N LYS A 165 23.94 10.92 4.30
CA LYS A 165 24.86 11.01 3.16
C LYS A 165 24.11 10.90 1.84
N GLU A 166 24.62 11.57 0.81
CA GLU A 166 24.05 11.53 -0.54
C GLU A 166 23.98 10.11 -1.12
N GLU A 167 24.97 9.25 -0.82
CA GLU A 167 24.93 7.83 -1.23
C GLU A 167 23.69 7.08 -0.68
N HIS A 168 23.21 7.45 0.51
CA HIS A 168 22.03 6.82 1.13
C HIS A 168 20.74 7.35 0.51
N LYS A 169 20.69 8.64 0.18
CA LYS A 169 19.57 9.24 -0.58
C LYS A 169 19.45 8.62 -1.97
N GLN A 170 20.57 8.43 -2.65
CA GLN A 170 20.60 7.73 -3.94
C GLN A 170 20.17 6.27 -3.81
N PHE A 171 20.59 5.57 -2.75
CA PHE A 171 20.15 4.21 -2.48
C PHE A 171 18.62 4.11 -2.34
N LEU A 172 17.98 5.00 -1.57
CA LEU A 172 16.53 5.09 -1.48
C LEU A 172 15.88 5.27 -2.87
N LEU A 173 16.29 6.30 -3.60
CA LEU A 173 15.64 6.69 -4.86
C LEU A 173 15.90 5.74 -6.03
N LYS A 174 17.08 5.09 -6.07
CA LYS A 174 17.52 4.27 -7.21
C LYS A 174 17.41 2.76 -6.97
N VAL A 175 17.27 2.34 -5.72
CA VAL A 175 17.21 0.90 -5.38
C VAL A 175 15.92 0.57 -4.66
N LEU A 176 15.64 1.17 -3.50
CA LEU A 176 14.45 0.83 -2.70
C LEU A 176 13.15 1.16 -3.42
N LEU A 177 13.00 2.38 -3.97
CA LEU A 177 11.74 2.74 -4.65
C LEU A 177 11.47 1.87 -5.89
N PRO A 178 12.44 1.58 -6.77
CA PRO A 178 12.22 0.65 -7.87
C PRO A 178 11.84 -0.79 -7.48
N LEU A 179 12.16 -1.27 -6.26
CA LEU A 179 11.74 -2.61 -5.81
C LEU A 179 10.21 -2.78 -5.80
N HIS A 180 9.43 -1.69 -5.67
CA HIS A 180 7.96 -1.74 -5.75
C HIS A 180 7.44 -2.18 -7.13
N LYS A 181 8.28 -2.13 -8.17
CA LYS A 181 7.89 -2.50 -9.53
C LYS A 181 7.73 -4.00 -9.72
N ALA A 182 8.49 -4.84 -9.00
CA ALA A 182 8.50 -6.29 -9.22
C ALA A 182 7.13 -6.91 -8.91
N LYS A 183 6.77 -7.98 -9.61
CA LYS A 183 5.46 -8.65 -9.44
C LYS A 183 5.33 -9.31 -8.08
N SER A 184 6.41 -9.96 -7.61
CA SER A 184 6.56 -10.65 -6.33
C SER A 184 6.69 -9.72 -5.11
N LEU A 185 6.18 -8.48 -5.20
CA LEU A 185 6.28 -7.47 -4.14
C LEU A 185 5.69 -7.98 -2.81
N SER A 186 4.67 -8.82 -2.85
CA SER A 186 3.99 -9.31 -1.66
C SER A 186 4.86 -10.07 -0.67
N VAL A 187 5.91 -10.74 -1.16
CA VAL A 187 6.84 -11.51 -0.33
C VAL A 187 7.69 -10.63 0.59
N TYR A 188 8.01 -9.40 0.18
CA TYR A 188 8.97 -8.54 0.88
C TYR A 188 8.48 -7.12 1.16
N HIS A 189 7.22 -6.81 0.83
CA HIS A 189 6.66 -5.47 1.00
C HIS A 189 6.72 -4.94 2.42
N PRO A 190 6.33 -5.70 3.48
CA PRO A 190 6.42 -5.16 4.85
C PRO A 190 7.83 -4.69 5.21
N GLN A 191 8.86 -5.44 4.81
CA GLN A 191 10.26 -5.10 5.05
C GLN A 191 10.70 -3.88 4.22
N LEU A 192 10.19 -3.76 2.99
CA LEU A 192 10.45 -2.61 2.13
C LEU A 192 9.80 -1.33 2.68
N THR A 193 8.52 -1.39 3.05
CA THR A 193 7.79 -0.30 3.69
C THR A 193 8.52 0.18 4.94
N TYR A 194 8.94 -0.75 5.81
CA TYR A 194 9.74 -0.42 6.98
C TYR A 194 11.01 0.35 6.61
N CYS A 195 11.76 -0.09 5.59
CA CYS A 195 12.95 0.63 5.14
C CYS A 195 12.64 2.05 4.66
N VAL A 196 11.55 2.25 3.92
CA VAL A 196 11.14 3.56 3.39
C VAL A 196 10.69 4.49 4.52
N VAL A 197 9.85 4.02 5.44
CA VAL A 197 9.41 4.77 6.63
C VAL A 197 10.63 5.23 7.45
N GLN A 198 11.58 4.33 7.69
CA GLN A 198 12.81 4.67 8.44
C GLN A 198 13.65 5.76 7.76
N PHE A 199 13.63 5.84 6.43
CA PHE A 199 14.28 6.95 5.72
C PHE A 199 13.56 8.29 5.95
N LEU A 200 12.22 8.29 5.96
CA LEU A 200 11.44 9.50 6.19
C LEU A 200 11.55 10.00 7.63
N GLU A 201 11.58 9.11 8.62
CA GLU A 201 11.82 9.49 10.02
C GLU A 201 13.20 10.17 10.23
N LYS A 202 14.21 9.78 9.43
CA LYS A 202 15.55 10.37 9.51
C LYS A 202 15.67 11.70 8.76
N ASP A 203 14.98 11.85 7.63
CA ASP A 203 15.01 13.05 6.80
C ASP A 203 13.65 13.27 6.10
N PRO A 204 12.72 14.02 6.73
CA PRO A 204 11.38 14.27 6.20
C PRO A 204 11.36 14.96 4.82
N SER A 205 12.44 15.65 4.43
CA SER A 205 12.55 16.32 3.13
C SER A 205 12.50 15.36 1.93
N LEU A 206 12.70 14.06 2.19
CA LEU A 206 12.62 13.01 1.17
C LEU A 206 11.17 12.61 0.83
N SER A 207 10.18 12.98 1.67
CA SER A 207 8.78 12.56 1.54
C SER A 207 8.19 12.88 0.17
N GLU A 208 8.44 14.09 -0.35
CA GLU A 208 7.91 14.51 -1.64
C GLU A 208 8.38 13.59 -2.79
N ALA A 209 9.67 13.26 -2.80
CA ALA A 209 10.27 12.40 -3.83
C ALA A 209 9.78 10.94 -3.73
N VAL A 210 9.64 10.43 -2.50
CA VAL A 210 9.13 9.07 -2.23
C VAL A 210 7.70 8.93 -2.71
N ILE A 211 6.79 9.80 -2.25
CA ILE A 211 5.35 9.71 -2.58
C ILE A 211 5.14 9.90 -4.09
N LYS A 212 5.83 10.85 -4.73
CA LYS A 212 5.75 11.02 -6.20
C LYS A 212 6.23 9.78 -6.96
N SER A 213 7.23 9.07 -6.44
CA SER A 213 7.73 7.84 -7.05
C SER A 213 6.74 6.68 -6.89
N LEU A 214 6.13 6.51 -5.72
CA LEU A 214 5.07 5.51 -5.51
C LEU A 214 3.87 5.78 -6.41
N LEU A 215 3.43 7.04 -6.52
CA LEU A 215 2.35 7.42 -7.45
C LEU A 215 2.71 7.16 -8.92
N LYS A 216 3.99 7.27 -9.29
CA LYS A 216 4.48 6.92 -10.63
C LYS A 216 4.46 5.41 -10.87
N PHE A 217 4.75 4.60 -9.85
CA PHE A 217 4.77 3.13 -9.93
C PHE A 217 3.43 2.47 -9.63
N TRP A 218 2.36 3.28 -9.45
CA TRP A 218 1.05 2.82 -9.04
C TRP A 218 0.53 1.65 -9.90
N PRO A 219 0.23 0.48 -9.30
CA PRO A 219 -0.28 -0.69 -10.03
C PRO A 219 -1.60 -0.38 -10.75
N LYS A 220 -1.71 -0.75 -12.04
CA LYS A 220 -2.94 -0.54 -12.84
C LYS A 220 -3.69 -1.81 -13.19
N THR A 221 -3.05 -2.97 -13.02
CA THR A 221 -3.57 -4.28 -13.43
C THR A 221 -3.49 -5.34 -12.33
N HIS A 222 -3.08 -4.96 -11.12
CA HIS A 222 -2.81 -5.89 -10.02
C HIS A 222 -3.40 -5.36 -8.71
N SER A 223 -4.64 -5.74 -8.41
CA SER A 223 -5.39 -5.21 -7.26
C SER A 223 -4.74 -5.49 -5.90
N PRO A 224 -4.16 -6.68 -5.62
CA PRO A 224 -3.46 -6.90 -4.34
C PRO A 224 -2.32 -5.91 -4.12
N LYS A 225 -1.43 -5.71 -5.11
CA LYS A 225 -0.41 -4.66 -5.08
C LYS A 225 -0.98 -3.26 -4.89
N GLU A 226 -2.13 -2.94 -5.47
CA GLU A 226 -2.78 -1.64 -5.25
C GLU A 226 -3.19 -1.46 -3.77
N VAL A 227 -3.72 -2.52 -3.13
CA VAL A 227 -4.02 -2.53 -1.69
C VAL A 227 -2.74 -2.37 -0.87
N MET A 228 -1.63 -3.00 -1.27
CA MET A 228 -0.33 -2.86 -0.61
C MET A 228 0.21 -1.44 -0.70
N PHE A 229 0.16 -0.80 -1.87
CA PHE A 229 0.54 0.61 -2.03
C PHE A 229 -0.32 1.54 -1.16
N LEU A 230 -1.62 1.24 -1.01
CA LEU A 230 -2.48 1.98 -0.08
C LEU A 230 -2.10 1.74 1.39
N ASN A 231 -1.66 0.53 1.76
CA ASN A 231 -1.09 0.27 3.09
C ASN A 231 0.16 1.10 3.34
N GLU A 232 1.15 0.99 2.45
CA GLU A 232 2.40 1.73 2.57
C GLU A 232 2.16 3.24 2.62
N LEU A 233 1.31 3.78 1.74
CA LEU A 233 1.01 5.21 1.76
C LEU A 233 0.39 5.68 3.08
N GLU A 234 -0.42 4.87 3.76
CA GLU A 234 -0.94 5.24 5.08
C GLU A 234 0.21 5.35 6.10
N GLU A 235 1.10 4.35 6.16
CA GLU A 235 2.25 4.38 7.06
C GLU A 235 3.19 5.56 6.77
N LEU A 236 3.38 5.91 5.49
CA LEU A 236 4.16 7.10 5.12
C LEU A 236 3.47 8.41 5.49
N LEU A 237 2.14 8.46 5.45
CA LEU A 237 1.37 9.62 5.88
C LEU A 237 1.33 9.76 7.40
N ASP A 238 1.48 8.68 8.17
CA ASP A 238 1.57 8.76 9.64
C ASP A 238 2.84 9.48 10.13
N VAL A 239 3.92 9.44 9.34
CA VAL A 239 5.20 10.10 9.68
C VAL A 239 5.45 11.39 8.90
N ILE A 240 4.56 11.79 7.98
CA ILE A 240 4.77 12.97 7.15
C ILE A 240 4.57 14.27 7.95
N GLU A 241 5.43 15.26 7.71
CA GLU A 241 5.22 16.60 8.25
C GLU A 241 4.18 17.39 7.43
N PRO A 242 3.36 18.27 8.04
CA PRO A 242 2.34 19.04 7.33
C PRO A 242 2.88 19.86 6.14
N ALA A 243 4.08 20.42 6.27
CA ALA A 243 4.72 21.19 5.21
C ALA A 243 5.10 20.34 3.99
N GLU A 244 5.52 19.09 4.22
CA GLU A 244 5.82 18.14 3.14
C GLU A 244 4.54 17.58 2.52
N PHE A 245 3.51 17.34 3.32
CA PHE A 245 2.20 16.91 2.86
C PHE A 245 1.58 17.88 1.84
N GLN A 246 1.67 19.19 2.09
CA GLN A 246 1.14 20.22 1.17
C GLN A 246 1.74 20.13 -0.24
N LYS A 247 2.98 19.66 -0.38
CA LYS A 247 3.65 19.50 -1.69
C LYS A 247 3.10 18.34 -2.52
N VAL A 248 2.48 17.35 -1.86
CA VAL A 248 2.02 16.09 -2.49
C VAL A 248 0.52 15.85 -2.40
N MET A 249 -0.22 16.58 -1.56
CA MET A 249 -1.65 16.34 -1.32
C MET A 249 -2.49 16.31 -2.60
N VAL A 250 -2.22 17.18 -3.57
CA VAL A 250 -3.01 17.26 -4.81
C VAL A 250 -2.84 15.98 -5.67
N PRO A 251 -1.62 15.58 -6.09
CA PRO A 251 -1.47 14.34 -6.86
C PRO A 251 -1.84 13.09 -6.05
N LEU A 252 -1.61 13.08 -4.74
CA LEU A 252 -1.99 11.97 -3.85
C LEU A 252 -3.51 11.77 -3.84
N PHE A 253 -4.29 12.79 -3.49
CA PHE A 253 -5.74 12.66 -3.37
C PHE A 253 -6.43 12.46 -4.73
N ARG A 254 -5.83 12.91 -5.83
CA ARG A 254 -6.29 12.50 -7.17
C ARG A 254 -6.17 10.99 -7.42
N GLN A 255 -5.15 10.35 -6.86
CA GLN A 255 -5.01 8.89 -6.93
C GLN A 255 -5.96 8.20 -5.95
N ILE A 256 -6.08 8.69 -4.70
CA ILE A 256 -7.04 8.16 -3.73
C ILE A 256 -8.48 8.25 -4.27
N ALA A 257 -8.87 9.34 -4.92
CA ALA A 257 -10.17 9.49 -5.58
C ALA A 257 -10.47 8.37 -6.60
N LYS A 258 -9.44 7.93 -7.34
CA LYS A 258 -9.55 6.81 -8.27
C LYS A 258 -9.70 5.48 -7.52
N CYS A 259 -8.94 5.27 -6.44
CA CYS A 259 -9.03 4.06 -5.61
C CYS A 259 -10.41 3.93 -4.95
N VAL A 260 -10.95 5.01 -4.41
CA VAL A 260 -12.33 5.07 -3.86
C VAL A 260 -13.37 4.79 -4.94
N SER A 261 -13.10 5.19 -6.18
CA SER A 261 -13.96 4.90 -7.34
C SER A 261 -13.71 3.52 -7.98
N SER A 262 -12.82 2.72 -7.40
CA SER A 262 -12.50 1.41 -7.95
C SER A 262 -13.70 0.47 -7.82
N PRO A 263 -14.04 -0.30 -8.86
CA PRO A 263 -15.06 -1.34 -8.75
C PRO A 263 -14.59 -2.52 -7.89
N HIS A 264 -13.28 -2.62 -7.64
CA HIS A 264 -12.69 -3.66 -6.83
C HIS A 264 -12.85 -3.32 -5.33
N PHE A 265 -13.69 -4.07 -4.63
CA PHE A 265 -14.11 -3.71 -3.28
C PHE A 265 -12.94 -3.58 -2.30
N GLN A 266 -11.93 -4.46 -2.33
CA GLN A 266 -10.78 -4.38 -1.41
C GLN A 266 -9.97 -3.10 -1.60
N VAL A 267 -9.89 -2.58 -2.83
CA VAL A 267 -9.15 -1.34 -3.13
C VAL A 267 -9.94 -0.13 -2.61
N ALA A 268 -11.24 -0.09 -2.90
CA ALA A 268 -12.12 0.99 -2.45
C ALA A 268 -12.25 1.02 -0.93
N GLU A 269 -12.45 -0.14 -0.30
CA GLU A 269 -12.49 -0.32 1.15
C GLU A 269 -11.19 0.19 1.79
N ARG A 270 -10.04 -0.29 1.29
CA ARG A 270 -8.75 0.09 1.84
C ARG A 270 -8.47 1.59 1.75
N ALA A 271 -8.85 2.21 0.63
CA ALA A 271 -8.72 3.66 0.45
C ALA A 271 -9.65 4.45 1.38
N LEU A 272 -10.90 3.99 1.57
CA LEU A 272 -11.87 4.63 2.47
C LEU A 272 -11.49 4.48 3.95
N TYR A 273 -10.67 3.50 4.31
CA TYR A 273 -10.15 3.37 5.68
C TYR A 273 -9.23 4.52 6.11
N TYR A 274 -8.71 5.33 5.19
CA TYR A 274 -7.91 6.51 5.54
C TYR A 274 -8.70 7.53 6.40
N TRP A 275 -10.04 7.56 6.27
CA TRP A 275 -10.89 8.43 7.08
C TRP A 275 -11.04 7.98 8.54
N ASN A 276 -10.54 6.79 8.88
CA ASN A 276 -10.50 6.31 10.26
C ASN A 276 -9.19 6.66 10.96
N ASN A 277 -8.17 7.09 10.21
CA ASN A 277 -6.89 7.51 10.76
C ASN A 277 -6.98 8.98 11.21
N GLU A 278 -6.81 9.21 12.52
CA GLU A 278 -6.94 10.54 13.12
C GLU A 278 -5.93 11.55 12.57
N TYR A 279 -4.69 11.11 12.34
CA TYR A 279 -3.64 12.00 11.84
C TYR A 279 -3.91 12.40 10.38
N ILE A 280 -4.22 11.44 9.51
CA ILE A 280 -4.61 11.73 8.13
C ILE A 280 -5.84 12.64 8.09
N MET A 281 -6.84 12.39 8.93
CA MET A 281 -8.02 13.25 9.04
C MET A 281 -7.67 14.68 9.45
N SER A 282 -6.72 14.86 10.38
CA SER A 282 -6.24 16.19 10.75
C SER A 282 -5.56 16.93 9.59
N LEU A 283 -4.72 16.24 8.81
CA LEU A 283 -4.07 16.79 7.61
C LEU A 283 -5.11 17.18 6.54
N ILE A 284 -6.18 16.38 6.38
CA ILE A 284 -7.29 16.69 5.49
C ILE A 284 -8.06 17.92 5.98
N ALA A 285 -8.27 18.07 7.29
CA ALA A 285 -8.99 19.21 7.88
C ALA A 285 -8.29 20.54 7.57
N ASP A 286 -6.99 20.60 7.83
CA ASP A 286 -6.19 21.80 7.62
C ASP A 286 -6.09 22.20 6.14
N ASN A 287 -6.29 21.25 5.21
CA ASN A 287 -6.16 21.45 3.77
C ASN A 287 -7.48 21.17 3.00
N SER A 288 -8.61 21.24 3.71
CA SER A 288 -9.95 20.88 3.20
C SER A 288 -10.35 21.66 1.96
N ALA A 289 -10.00 22.94 1.89
CA ALA A 289 -10.23 23.84 0.74
C ALA A 289 -9.70 23.28 -0.59
N VAL A 290 -8.63 22.47 -0.55
CA VAL A 290 -8.02 21.86 -1.75
C VAL A 290 -8.46 20.41 -1.92
N ILE A 291 -8.54 19.64 -0.82
CA ILE A 291 -8.79 18.20 -0.88
C ILE A 291 -10.25 17.88 -1.17
N LEU A 292 -11.20 18.59 -0.54
CA LEU A 292 -12.63 18.29 -0.68
C LEU A 292 -13.11 18.41 -2.14
N PRO A 293 -12.78 19.46 -2.91
CA PRO A 293 -13.15 19.53 -4.32
C PRO A 293 -12.62 18.37 -5.19
N ILE A 294 -11.47 17.79 -4.83
CA ILE A 294 -10.87 16.65 -5.55
C ILE A 294 -11.62 15.36 -5.23
N MET A 295 -11.98 15.16 -3.97
CA MET A 295 -12.59 13.91 -3.48
C MET A 295 -14.11 13.85 -3.69
N PHE A 296 -14.78 15.00 -3.67
CA PHE A 296 -16.23 15.09 -3.73
C PHE A 296 -16.85 14.39 -4.96
N PRO A 297 -16.35 14.58 -6.21
CA PRO A 297 -16.91 13.91 -7.38
C PRO A 297 -16.85 12.38 -7.29
N ALA A 298 -15.73 11.84 -6.77
CA ALA A 298 -15.54 10.41 -6.59
C ALA A 298 -16.51 9.85 -5.54
N LEU A 299 -16.61 10.48 -4.38
CA LEU A 299 -17.50 10.01 -3.31
C LEU A 299 -18.98 10.12 -3.71
N ASN A 300 -19.40 11.25 -4.28
CA ASN A 300 -20.79 11.50 -4.65
C ASN A 300 -21.29 10.63 -5.81
N ARG A 301 -20.41 10.28 -6.76
CA ARG A 301 -20.77 9.33 -7.82
C ARG A 301 -20.97 7.92 -7.25
N ASN A 302 -20.01 7.44 -6.48
CA ASN A 302 -20.00 6.06 -6.01
C ASN A 302 -21.01 5.79 -4.89
N SER A 303 -21.45 6.81 -4.14
CA SER A 303 -22.55 6.67 -3.17
C SER A 303 -23.87 6.23 -3.82
N LYS A 304 -24.03 6.48 -5.13
CA LYS A 304 -25.24 6.12 -5.90
C LYS A 304 -25.07 4.81 -6.68
N THR A 305 -23.87 4.54 -7.20
CA THR A 305 -23.68 3.49 -8.23
C THR A 305 -22.84 2.29 -7.79
N HIS A 306 -22.15 2.35 -6.65
CA HIS A 306 -21.30 1.22 -6.23
C HIS A 306 -22.14 -0.04 -5.93
N TRP A 307 -21.69 -1.22 -6.35
CA TRP A 307 -22.47 -2.46 -6.22
C TRP A 307 -22.44 -3.05 -4.80
N ASN A 308 -21.35 -2.79 -4.05
CA ASN A 308 -21.13 -3.30 -2.71
C ASN A 308 -21.71 -2.37 -1.63
N LYS A 309 -22.59 -2.91 -0.78
CA LYS A 309 -23.29 -2.17 0.30
C LYS A 309 -22.35 -1.67 1.41
N THR A 310 -21.29 -2.40 1.74
CA THR A 310 -20.31 -1.98 2.77
C THR A 310 -19.59 -0.72 2.31
N ILE A 311 -19.16 -0.71 1.04
CA ILE A 311 -18.50 0.46 0.43
C ILE A 311 -19.43 1.66 0.42
N HIS A 312 -20.73 1.47 0.12
CA HIS A 312 -21.72 2.56 0.27
C HIS A 312 -21.71 3.14 1.67
N GLY A 313 -21.78 2.31 2.71
CA GLY A 313 -21.73 2.77 4.10
C GLY A 313 -20.47 3.58 4.42
N LEU A 314 -19.30 3.11 3.98
CA LEU A 314 -18.03 3.81 4.16
C LEU A 314 -17.99 5.15 3.40
N ILE A 315 -18.53 5.21 2.18
CA ILE A 315 -18.63 6.46 1.41
C ILE A 315 -19.54 7.47 2.11
N TYR A 316 -20.71 7.03 2.62
CA TYR A 316 -21.60 7.92 3.38
C TYR A 316 -20.95 8.45 4.64
N ASN A 317 -20.19 7.61 5.35
CA ASN A 317 -19.40 8.05 6.50
C ASN A 317 -18.37 9.12 6.10
N ALA A 318 -17.58 8.88 5.05
CA ALA A 318 -16.60 9.85 4.55
C ALA A 318 -17.24 11.18 4.11
N LEU A 319 -18.37 11.13 3.39
CA LEU A 319 -19.14 12.33 3.01
C LEU A 319 -19.63 13.11 4.23
N LYS A 320 -20.13 12.40 5.25
CA LYS A 320 -20.57 13.02 6.50
C LYS A 320 -19.42 13.71 7.22
N LEU A 321 -18.26 13.07 7.33
CA LEU A 321 -17.06 13.66 7.93
C LEU A 321 -16.64 14.94 7.20
N PHE A 322 -16.61 14.94 5.86
CA PHE A 322 -16.31 16.15 5.10
C PHE A 322 -17.31 17.28 5.31
N MET A 323 -18.59 16.95 5.45
CA MET A 323 -19.64 17.93 5.73
C MET A 323 -19.49 18.53 7.15
N GLU A 324 -19.11 17.72 8.14
CA GLU A 324 -18.82 18.18 9.51
C GLU A 324 -17.58 19.08 9.57
N MET A 325 -16.61 18.89 8.66
CA MET A 325 -15.40 19.71 8.58
C MET A 325 -15.67 21.12 8.03
N ASP A 326 -16.36 21.23 6.89
CA ASP A 326 -16.77 22.52 6.32
C ASP A 326 -18.06 22.38 5.50
N GLN A 327 -19.19 22.70 6.13
CA GLN A 327 -20.51 22.66 5.50
C GLN A 327 -20.61 23.57 4.28
N ARG A 328 -20.03 24.78 4.32
CA ARG A 328 -20.18 25.76 3.24
C ARG A 328 -19.43 25.29 2.00
N LEU A 329 -18.20 24.84 2.19
CA LEU A 329 -17.38 24.31 1.11
C LEU A 329 -18.01 23.04 0.51
N PHE A 330 -18.60 22.18 1.35
CA PHE A 330 -19.33 20.99 0.91
C PHE A 330 -20.52 21.34 0.00
N ASP A 331 -21.34 22.30 0.42
CA ASP A 331 -22.51 22.77 -0.35
C ASP A 331 -22.08 23.39 -1.69
N ASP A 332 -20.98 24.14 -1.70
CA ASP A 332 -20.45 24.75 -2.92
C ASP A 332 -19.84 23.71 -3.87
N CYS A 333 -19.14 22.69 -3.34
CA CYS A 333 -18.68 21.54 -4.14
C CYS A 333 -19.87 20.79 -4.76
N SER A 334 -20.97 20.62 -4.02
CA SER A 334 -22.20 19.99 -4.52
C SER A 334 -22.84 20.77 -5.67
N LYS A 335 -22.91 22.11 -5.57
CA LYS A 335 -23.39 22.98 -6.65
C LYS A 335 -22.48 22.92 -7.86
N ASN A 336 -21.16 23.06 -7.66
CA ASN A 336 -20.17 23.04 -8.75
C ASN A 336 -20.21 21.70 -9.49
N TYR A 337 -20.29 20.58 -8.77
CA TYR A 337 -20.42 19.25 -9.37
C TYR A 337 -21.68 19.11 -10.24
N LYS A 338 -22.83 19.63 -9.77
CA LYS A 338 -24.07 19.64 -10.57
C LYS A 338 -23.93 20.48 -11.84
N GLN A 339 -23.31 21.66 -11.74
CA GLN A 339 -23.05 22.54 -12.88
C GLN A 339 -22.08 21.90 -13.88
N GLU A 340 -21.01 21.26 -13.42
CA GLU A 340 -20.06 20.54 -14.27
C GLU A 340 -20.74 19.38 -15.00
N LYS A 341 -21.54 18.57 -14.31
CA LYS A 341 -22.34 17.49 -14.91
C LYS A 341 -23.28 18.01 -16.01
N GLN A 342 -23.93 19.16 -15.78
CA GLN A 342 -24.80 19.79 -16.76
C GLN A 342 -24.01 20.27 -17.99
N MET A 343 -22.89 20.96 -17.77
CA MET A 343 -22.00 21.39 -18.86
C MET A 343 -21.42 20.22 -19.66
N GLU A 344 -21.10 19.09 -19.00
CA GLU A 344 -20.66 17.87 -19.69
C GLU A 344 -21.75 17.28 -20.58
N ARG A 345 -23.00 17.22 -20.10
CA ARG A 345 -24.17 16.79 -20.89
C ARG A 345 -24.38 17.69 -22.11
N GLU A 346 -24.29 19.01 -21.93
CA GLU A 346 -24.41 19.98 -23.02
C GLU A 346 -23.29 19.83 -24.06
N LYS A 347 -22.04 19.63 -23.64
CA LYS A 347 -20.91 19.37 -24.55
C LYS A 347 -21.07 18.05 -25.32
N LEU A 348 -21.60 17.01 -24.67
CA LEU A 348 -21.90 15.74 -25.32
C LEU A 348 -22.98 15.91 -26.40
N SER A 349 -24.06 16.62 -26.08
CA SER A 349 -25.13 16.94 -27.03
C SER A 349 -24.62 17.77 -28.21
N GLN A 350 -23.84 18.83 -27.97
CA GLN A 350 -23.22 19.63 -29.04
C GLN A 350 -22.29 18.78 -29.93
N ARG A 351 -21.51 17.88 -29.32
CA ARG A 351 -20.64 16.97 -30.07
C ARG A 351 -21.47 16.05 -30.95
N GLU A 352 -22.57 15.51 -30.45
CA GLU A 352 -23.47 14.65 -31.22
C GLU A 352 -24.11 15.42 -32.39
N GLU A 353 -24.59 16.64 -32.17
CA GLU A 353 -25.09 17.51 -33.23
C GLU A 353 -24.06 17.77 -34.33
N LEU A 354 -22.81 18.05 -33.95
CA LEU A 354 -21.71 18.22 -34.91
C LEU A 354 -21.44 16.94 -35.70
N TRP A 355 -21.48 15.76 -35.05
CA TRP A 355 -21.34 14.48 -35.76
C TRP A 355 -22.50 14.21 -36.73
N GLN A 356 -23.73 14.54 -36.34
CA GLN A 356 -24.90 14.43 -37.22
C GLN A 356 -24.79 15.39 -38.42
N GLN A 357 -24.27 16.60 -38.22
CA GLN A 357 -24.00 17.54 -39.31
C GLN A 357 -22.94 16.99 -40.27
N VAL A 358 -21.83 16.45 -39.74
CA VAL A 358 -20.80 15.79 -40.55
C VAL A 358 -21.39 14.63 -41.35
N GLU A 359 -22.23 13.80 -40.74
CA GLU A 359 -22.90 12.69 -41.44
C GLU A 359 -23.83 13.20 -42.54
N SER A 360 -24.57 14.29 -42.28
CA SER A 360 -25.46 14.90 -43.26
C SER A 360 -24.70 15.48 -44.46
N LEU A 361 -23.55 16.12 -44.22
CA LEU A 361 -22.65 16.64 -45.25
C LEU A 361 -21.94 15.51 -46.01
N ALA A 362 -21.59 14.42 -45.34
CA ALA A 362 -21.04 13.24 -45.99
C ALA A 362 -22.06 12.60 -46.95
N LYS A 363 -23.35 12.56 -46.57
CA LYS A 363 -24.46 12.03 -47.40
C LYS A 363 -24.69 12.79 -48.70
N THR A 364 -24.33 14.08 -48.78
CA THR A 364 -24.47 14.89 -50.00
C THR A 364 -23.32 14.70 -50.98
N ASN A 365 -22.24 14.01 -50.59
CA ASN A 365 -21.12 13.73 -51.48
C ASN A 365 -21.50 12.65 -52.53
N PRO A 366 -21.29 12.87 -53.84
CA PRO A 366 -21.57 11.87 -54.87
C PRO A 366 -20.83 10.54 -54.69
N GLU A 367 -19.68 10.53 -54.01
CA GLU A 367 -18.90 9.32 -53.66
C GLU A 367 -19.46 8.57 -52.42
N TRP A 368 -20.42 9.13 -51.70
CA TRP A 368 -21.01 8.54 -50.49
C TRP A 368 -21.60 7.15 -50.72
N SER A 369 -22.24 6.95 -51.88
CA SER A 369 -22.83 5.67 -52.26
C SER A 369 -21.79 4.57 -52.54
N LYS A 370 -20.55 4.94 -52.88
CA LYS A 370 -19.41 4.00 -53.00
C LYS A 370 -18.82 3.64 -51.62
N ALA A 371 -18.74 4.61 -50.71
CA ALA A 371 -18.26 4.40 -49.34
C ALA A 371 -19.21 3.53 -48.49
N ARG A 372 -20.53 3.68 -48.66
CA ARG A 372 -21.53 2.88 -47.94
C ARG A 372 -21.44 1.37 -48.26
N ARG A 373 -21.11 1.01 -49.49
CA ARG A 373 -20.88 -0.39 -49.90
C ARG A 373 -19.67 -1.04 -49.19
N PHE A 374 -18.71 -0.24 -48.74
CA PHE A 374 -17.57 -0.72 -47.95
C PHE A 374 -17.93 -0.95 -46.47
N ASN A 375 -18.85 -0.15 -45.92
CA ASN A 375 -19.23 -0.21 -44.51
C ASN A 375 -20.25 -1.31 -44.20
N ASP A 376 -21.13 -1.65 -45.15
CA ASP A 376 -22.08 -2.77 -44.99
C ASP A 376 -21.35 -4.13 -44.88
N CYS A 377 -20.13 -4.26 -45.41
CA CYS A 377 -19.27 -5.44 -45.24
C CYS A 377 -18.56 -5.53 -43.87
N LEU A 378 -18.59 -4.49 -43.04
CA LEU A 378 -17.88 -4.40 -41.75
C LEU A 378 -18.82 -4.33 -40.53
N SER A 379 -20.07 -4.78 -40.68
CA SER A 379 -21.06 -4.79 -39.60
C SER A 379 -20.70 -5.78 -38.48
N SER A 380 -19.94 -5.31 -37.48
CA SER A 380 -19.95 -5.61 -36.02
C SER A 380 -18.52 -5.43 -35.45
N PRO A 381 -18.28 -4.70 -34.33
CA PRO A 381 -19.14 -4.55 -33.15
C PRO A 381 -19.24 -3.10 -32.62
N ASN A 382 -20.42 -2.47 -32.77
CA ASN A 382 -20.72 -1.19 -32.10
C ASN A 382 -21.81 -1.31 -31.01
N ASP A 383 -22.36 -2.51 -30.79
CA ASP A 383 -23.43 -2.72 -29.81
C ASP A 383 -22.97 -2.55 -28.36
N SER A 384 -21.73 -2.92 -28.01
CA SER A 384 -21.29 -2.89 -26.60
C SER A 384 -21.11 -1.48 -26.02
N ARG A 385 -20.85 -0.47 -26.87
CA ARG A 385 -20.62 0.91 -26.42
C ARG A 385 -21.93 1.69 -26.28
N ASN A 386 -22.89 1.41 -27.16
CA ASN A 386 -24.24 1.97 -27.07
C ASN A 386 -25.02 1.38 -25.89
N LEU A 387 -24.91 0.06 -25.65
CA LEU A 387 -25.50 -0.58 -24.47
C LEU A 387 -24.99 0.00 -23.14
N TYR A 388 -23.69 0.34 -23.06
CA TYR A 388 -23.10 0.92 -21.84
C TYR A 388 -23.56 2.36 -21.59
N ASN A 389 -23.72 3.15 -22.65
CA ASN A 389 -24.23 4.53 -22.57
C ASN A 389 -25.74 4.56 -22.30
N GLU A 390 -26.53 3.71 -22.98
CA GLU A 390 -27.98 3.56 -22.72
C GLU A 390 -28.27 3.09 -21.29
N TYR A 391 -27.43 2.20 -20.72
CA TYR A 391 -27.61 1.77 -19.33
C TYR A 391 -27.38 2.92 -18.35
N ASN A 392 -26.36 3.74 -18.61
CA ASN A 392 -26.00 4.88 -17.77
C ASN A 392 -27.03 6.01 -17.86
N GLU A 393 -27.53 6.30 -19.07
CA GLU A 393 -28.59 7.28 -19.30
C GLU A 393 -29.94 6.82 -18.75
N ASN A 394 -30.30 5.54 -18.90
CA ASN A 394 -31.52 5.01 -18.29
C ASN A 394 -31.45 5.01 -16.75
N CYS A 395 -30.30 4.73 -16.16
CA CYS A 395 -30.11 4.87 -14.71
C CYS A 395 -30.26 6.33 -14.26
N ASP A 396 -29.69 7.30 -14.99
CA ASP A 396 -29.83 8.73 -14.69
C ASP A 396 -31.30 9.21 -14.84
N LEU A 397 -32.03 8.74 -15.87
CA LEU A 397 -33.44 9.10 -16.13
C LEU A 397 -34.42 8.47 -15.13
N LEU A 398 -34.24 7.19 -14.78
CA LEU A 398 -35.02 6.53 -13.73
C LEU A 398 -34.82 7.21 -12.37
N TYR A 399 -33.65 7.80 -12.14
CA TYR A 399 -33.34 8.52 -10.91
C TYR A 399 -33.96 9.91 -10.87
N GLU A 400 -33.91 10.69 -11.96
CA GLU A 400 -34.61 11.98 -12.05
C GLU A 400 -36.13 11.81 -11.85
N GLN A 401 -36.71 10.70 -12.34
CA GLN A 401 -38.11 10.36 -12.06
C GLN A 401 -38.37 10.01 -10.58
N ASN A 402 -37.46 9.28 -9.93
CA ASN A 402 -37.60 8.91 -8.52
C ASN A 402 -37.40 10.10 -7.57
N GLU A 403 -36.46 11.01 -7.86
CA GLU A 403 -36.29 12.26 -7.10
C GLU A 403 -37.51 13.18 -7.24
N GLN A 404 -38.06 13.32 -8.45
CA GLN A 404 -39.30 14.08 -8.68
C GLN A 404 -40.50 13.46 -7.95
N GLN A 405 -40.60 12.13 -7.90
CA GLN A 405 -41.65 11.43 -7.15
C GLN A 405 -41.48 11.61 -5.63
N GLN A 406 -40.26 11.55 -5.09
CA GLN A 406 -40.02 11.80 -3.65
C GLN A 406 -40.31 13.24 -3.25
N GLN A 407 -39.93 14.22 -4.07
CA GLN A 407 -40.27 15.63 -3.84
C GLN A 407 -41.78 15.90 -3.94
N GLN A 408 -42.49 15.24 -4.87
CA GLN A 408 -43.96 15.33 -4.95
C GLN A 408 -44.70 14.59 -3.82
N GLN A 409 -44.11 13.57 -3.23
CA GLN A 409 -44.66 12.89 -2.06
C GLN A 409 -44.43 13.70 -0.78
N GLN A 410 -43.27 14.34 -0.62
CA GLN A 410 -43.01 15.26 0.50
C GLN A 410 -43.87 16.53 0.41
N ALA A 411 -44.16 17.04 -0.79
CA ALA A 411 -45.06 18.18 -0.98
C ALA A 411 -46.56 17.86 -0.77
N ARG A 412 -46.94 16.56 -0.77
CA ARG A 412 -48.33 16.11 -0.54
C ARG A 412 -48.63 15.64 0.88
N GLN A 413 -47.65 15.63 1.78
CA GLN A 413 -47.90 15.33 3.19
C GLN A 413 -48.42 16.59 3.91
N PRO A 414 -49.56 16.53 4.61
CA PRO A 414 -49.98 17.63 5.48
C PRO A 414 -48.96 17.82 6.63
N PRO A 415 -48.81 19.04 7.16
CA PRO A 415 -47.83 19.30 8.22
C PRO A 415 -48.09 18.40 9.43
N PRO A 416 -47.03 17.97 10.15
CA PRO A 416 -47.19 17.14 11.33
C PRO A 416 -48.06 17.86 12.38
N PRO A 417 -48.87 17.14 13.18
CA PRO A 417 -49.66 17.76 14.22
C PRO A 417 -48.75 18.48 15.21
N LEU A 418 -49.17 19.67 15.65
CA LEU A 418 -48.51 20.42 16.72
C LEU A 418 -48.29 19.50 17.95
N PRO A 419 -47.13 19.60 18.63
CA PRO A 419 -46.88 18.80 19.81
C PRO A 419 -47.94 19.07 20.88
N PRO A 420 -48.42 18.05 21.61
CA PRO A 420 -49.40 18.25 22.66
C PRO A 420 -48.83 19.19 23.73
N GLN A 421 -49.58 20.25 24.03
CA GLN A 421 -49.34 21.07 25.22
C GLN A 421 -49.25 20.15 26.44
N LYS A 422 -48.18 20.29 27.22
CA LYS A 422 -47.97 19.57 28.49
C LYS A 422 -49.21 19.73 29.38
N GLN A 423 -50.11 18.75 29.36
CA GLN A 423 -51.02 18.51 30.46
C GLN A 423 -50.21 17.83 31.55
N ALA A 424 -50.17 18.47 32.72
CA ALA A 424 -49.54 17.93 33.91
C ALA A 424 -50.19 16.57 34.26
N LEU A 425 -49.45 15.49 34.02
CA LEU A 425 -49.79 14.16 34.51
C LEU A 425 -49.71 14.21 36.04
N GLN A 426 -50.86 14.13 36.70
CA GLN A 426 -50.96 13.82 38.12
C GLN A 426 -50.41 12.41 38.34
N GLU A 427 -49.37 12.30 39.16
CA GLU A 427 -48.80 11.01 39.58
C GLU A 427 -49.86 10.15 40.30
N PRO A 428 -49.93 8.83 40.03
CA PRO A 428 -50.79 7.91 40.76
C PRO A 428 -50.43 7.86 42.25
N ARG A 429 -51.45 8.01 43.12
CA ARG A 429 -51.33 8.03 44.59
C ARG A 429 -50.65 6.79 45.20
N GLU A 430 -50.51 5.70 44.46
CA GLU A 430 -49.93 4.44 44.93
C GLU A 430 -48.39 4.45 44.94
N VAL A 431 -47.74 5.32 44.15
CA VAL A 431 -46.26 5.42 44.13
C VAL A 431 -45.73 6.26 45.31
N ARG A 432 -46.53 7.18 45.85
CA ARG A 432 -46.15 7.99 47.03
C ARG A 432 -46.14 7.23 48.35
N GLN A 433 -46.93 6.16 48.48
CA GLN A 433 -46.95 5.36 49.72
C GLN A 433 -45.79 4.37 49.82
N ALA A 434 -45.23 3.92 48.69
CA ALA A 434 -44.08 3.01 48.68
C ALA A 434 -42.73 3.72 48.99
N LEU A 435 -42.60 5.00 48.64
CA LEU A 435 -41.40 5.79 48.95
C LEU A 435 -41.38 6.32 50.40
N ALA A 436 -42.54 6.45 51.05
CA ALA A 436 -42.63 6.89 52.45
C ALA A 436 -42.28 5.78 53.47
N THR A 437 -42.35 4.50 53.09
CA THR A 437 -41.99 3.36 53.97
C THR A 437 -40.51 2.97 53.88
N LEU A 438 -39.80 3.37 52.83
CA LEU A 438 -38.36 3.10 52.68
C LEU A 438 -37.46 4.18 53.30
N THR A 439 -38.01 5.33 53.69
CA THR A 439 -37.23 6.44 54.27
C THR A 439 -37.22 6.44 55.81
N THR A 440 -38.01 5.57 56.46
CA THR A 440 -38.11 5.46 57.94
C THR A 440 -37.32 4.28 58.55
N LEU A 441 -36.60 3.48 57.75
CA LEU A 441 -35.78 2.36 58.22
C LEU A 441 -34.26 2.59 58.14
N ASN A 442 -33.81 3.79 57.73
CA ASN A 442 -32.38 4.14 57.65
C ASN A 442 -31.93 5.20 58.67
N ASN A 443 -32.72 5.44 59.72
CA ASN A 443 -32.30 6.25 60.86
C ASN A 443 -32.66 5.53 62.17
N TYR A 444 -31.87 4.51 62.51
CA TYR A 444 -31.43 4.16 63.87
C TYR A 444 -30.10 3.42 63.80
#